data_AF-A0A565B933-F1
#
_entry.id   AF-A0A565B933-F1
#
_cell.length_a   1.000
_cell.length_b   1.000
_cell.length_c   1.000
_cell.angle_alpha   90.00
_cell.angle_beta   90.00
_cell.angle_gamma   90.00
#
_symmetry.space_group_name_H-M   'P 1'
#
loop_
_entity.id
_entity.type
_entity.pdbx_description
1 polymer ?
#
loop_
_entity_poly.entity_id
_entity_poly.type
_entity_poly.pdbx_seq_one_letter_code
_entity_poly.pdbx_strand_id
1 'polypeptide(L)'
;MHSHILIGPVTQLLPQIQRYSTKSPLGVTRRKVRLLRSRELTVEQGLDYVATWNSAMLIPDDLNEAISAQFKKRLPHYAKL
;
A
#
# COMPACT_ATOMS: atom_id res chain seq x y z
N MET A 1 -31.30 28.98 8.86
CA MET A 1 -31.03 27.72 9.58
C MET A 1 -30.17 26.87 8.67
N HIS A 2 -28.85 26.92 8.87
CA HIS A 2 -27.82 26.32 8.02
C HIS A 2 -27.19 25.14 8.75
N SER A 3 -27.18 23.94 8.15
CA SER A 3 -26.13 22.89 8.34
C SER A 3 -26.54 21.52 7.76
N HIS A 4 -26.59 21.34 6.43
CA HIS A 4 -26.74 20.00 5.83
C HIS A 4 -25.83 19.73 4.63
N ILE A 5 -24.90 20.62 4.33
CA ILE A 5 -23.97 20.46 3.21
C ILE A 5 -22.59 20.43 3.83
N LEU A 6 -21.91 19.26 3.79
CA LEU A 6 -20.45 19.05 3.79
C LEU A 6 -20.03 17.63 4.27
N ILE A 7 -20.92 16.79 4.81
CA ILE A 7 -20.55 15.42 5.28
C ILE A 7 -20.56 14.37 4.16
N GLY A 8 -21.38 14.55 3.12
CA GLY A 8 -21.54 13.60 2.00
C GLY A 8 -20.23 13.11 1.35
N PRO A 9 -19.31 13.99 0.92
CA PRO A 9 -18.12 13.56 0.18
C PRO A 9 -17.09 12.83 1.03
N VAL A 10 -16.96 13.14 2.32
CA VAL A 10 -15.99 12.47 3.21
C VAL A 10 -16.45 11.03 3.53
N THR A 11 -17.74 10.83 3.74
CA THR A 11 -18.31 9.48 4.00
C THR A 11 -18.09 8.52 2.83
N GLN A 12 -18.11 9.03 1.59
CA GLN A 12 -17.84 8.24 0.38
C GLN A 12 -16.39 7.72 0.29
N LEU A 13 -15.45 8.34 1.01
CA LEU A 13 -14.03 7.95 1.03
C LEU A 13 -13.71 6.91 2.12
N LEU A 14 -14.55 6.77 3.16
CA LEU A 14 -14.31 5.85 4.27
C LEU A 14 -14.00 4.40 3.84
N PRO A 15 -14.72 3.80 2.88
CA PRO A 15 -14.40 2.44 2.43
C PRO A 15 -13.01 2.35 1.80
N GLN A 16 -12.56 3.39 1.11
CA GLN A 16 -11.23 3.42 0.48
C GLN A 16 -10.14 3.54 1.54
N ILE A 17 -10.34 4.42 2.52
CA ILE A 17 -9.40 4.61 3.64
C ILE A 17 -9.24 3.31 4.44
N GLN A 18 -10.35 2.63 4.77
CA GLN A 18 -10.31 1.34 5.45
C GLN A 18 -9.56 0.26 4.65
N ARG A 19 -9.77 0.20 3.32
CA ARG A 19 -9.06 -0.74 2.44
C ARG A 19 -7.54 -0.51 2.42
N TYR A 20 -7.08 0.73 2.52
CA TYR A 20 -5.65 1.05 2.56
C TYR A 20 -5.04 0.90 3.95
N SER A 21 -5.80 1.17 5.02
CA SER A 21 -5.36 1.08 6.42
C SER A 21 -4.93 -0.34 6.83
N THR A 22 -5.49 -1.37 6.20
CA THR A 22 -5.15 -2.78 6.46
C THR A 22 -3.92 -3.29 5.70
N LYS A 23 -3.23 -2.44 4.94
CA LYS A 23 -2.05 -2.80 4.13
C LYS A 23 -0.77 -2.30 4.79
N SER A 24 0.36 -2.95 4.50
CA SER A 24 1.68 -2.47 4.94
C SER A 24 1.89 -1.03 4.42
N PRO A 25 2.15 -0.05 5.31
CA PRO A 25 2.46 1.33 4.91
C PRO A 25 3.63 1.39 3.94
N LEU A 26 4.68 0.60 4.20
CA LEU A 26 5.85 0.45 3.34
C LEU A 26 5.49 -0.14 1.97
N GLY A 27 4.66 -1.19 1.94
CA GLY A 27 4.17 -1.78 0.70
C GLY A 27 3.33 -0.84 -0.16
N VAL A 28 2.52 0.02 0.46
CA VAL A 28 1.73 1.05 -0.24
C VAL A 28 2.65 2.13 -0.83
N THR A 29 3.57 2.66 -0.03
CA THR A 29 4.52 3.71 -0.46
C THR A 29 5.41 3.22 -1.60
N ARG A 30 5.98 2.00 -1.48
CA ARG A 30 6.81 1.42 -2.54
C ARG A 30 6.08 1.25 -3.86
N ARG A 31 4.83 0.79 -3.83
CA ARG A 31 4.01 0.66 -5.04
C ARG A 31 3.79 2.03 -5.70
N LYS A 32 3.57 3.09 -4.92
CA LYS A 32 3.44 4.45 -5.47
C LYS A 32 4.73 4.89 -6.18
N VAL A 33 5.88 4.73 -5.54
CA VAL A 33 7.19 5.10 -6.14
C VAL A 33 7.43 4.34 -7.44
N ARG A 34 7.15 3.03 -7.46
CA ARG A 34 7.29 2.20 -8.66
C ARG A 34 6.39 2.69 -9.80
N LEU A 35 5.11 2.94 -9.52
CA LEU A 35 4.16 3.42 -10.53
C LEU A 35 4.53 4.80 -11.09
N LEU A 36 5.09 5.68 -10.27
CA LEU A 36 5.57 6.99 -10.72
C LEU A 36 6.79 6.83 -11.63
N ARG A 37 7.78 6.02 -11.24
CA ARG A 37 9.00 5.79 -12.04
C ARG A 37 8.73 5.04 -13.33
N SER A 38 7.77 4.11 -13.37
CA SER A 38 7.42 3.39 -14.59
C SER A 38 6.88 4.27 -15.73
N ARG A 39 6.46 5.51 -15.45
CA ARG A 39 5.99 6.45 -16.50
C ARG A 39 7.12 7.00 -17.37
N GLU A 40 8.34 6.98 -16.85
CA GLU A 40 9.52 7.61 -17.47
C GLU A 40 10.48 6.56 -18.07
N LEU A 41 10.14 5.27 -17.96
CA LEU A 41 10.96 4.15 -18.39
C LEU A 41 10.34 3.44 -19.59
N THR A 42 11.19 2.89 -20.45
CA THR A 42 10.77 1.86 -21.40
C THR A 42 10.30 0.60 -20.65
N VAL A 43 9.56 -0.29 -21.32
CA VAL A 43 9.06 -1.53 -20.71
C VAL A 43 10.21 -2.37 -20.14
N GLU A 44 11.30 -2.53 -20.88
CA GLU A 44 12.47 -3.30 -20.47
C GLU A 44 13.13 -2.72 -19.21
N GLN A 45 13.41 -1.41 -19.20
CA GLN A 45 13.96 -0.72 -18.03
C GLN A 45 13.01 -0.75 -16.83
N GLY A 46 11.70 -0.68 -17.07
CA GLY A 46 10.68 -0.81 -16.04
C GLY A 46 10.69 -2.19 -15.39
N LEU A 47 10.85 -3.26 -16.17
CA LEU A 47 10.95 -4.63 -15.67
C LEU A 47 12.22 -4.86 -14.85
N ASP A 48 13.37 -4.38 -15.34
CA ASP A 48 14.64 -4.44 -14.60
C ASP A 48 14.58 -3.68 -13.28
N TYR A 49 13.95 -2.50 -13.28
CA TYR A 49 13.70 -1.74 -12.07
C TYR A 49 12.82 -2.53 -11.08
N VAL A 50 11.72 -3.14 -11.55
CA VAL A 50 10.85 -3.96 -10.69
C VAL A 50 11.62 -5.15 -10.10
N ALA A 51 12.41 -5.86 -10.90
CA ALA A 51 13.17 -7.03 -10.46
C ALA A 51 14.22 -6.69 -9.39
N THR A 52 14.97 -5.61 -9.64
CA THR A 52 15.98 -5.09 -8.70
C THR A 52 15.34 -4.73 -7.36
N TRP A 53 14.24 -3.98 -7.38
CA TRP A 53 13.57 -3.55 -6.16
C TRP A 53 12.84 -4.67 -5.44
N ASN A 54 12.24 -5.64 -6.14
CA ASN A 54 11.64 -6.80 -5.49
C ASN A 54 12.69 -7.61 -4.72
N SER A 55 13.92 -7.70 -5.24
CA SER A 55 15.03 -8.43 -4.61
C SER A 55 15.65 -7.65 -3.44
N ALA A 56 15.81 -6.33 -3.59
CA ALA A 56 16.48 -5.48 -2.60
C ALA A 56 15.60 -5.13 -1.38
N MET A 57 14.28 -5.29 -1.48
CA MET A 57 13.35 -4.71 -0.51
C MET A 57 12.36 -5.71 0.10
N LEU A 58 12.63 -7.01 0.11
CA LEU A 58 11.92 -7.89 1.04
C LEU A 58 12.21 -7.41 2.47
N ILE A 59 11.23 -6.78 3.14
CA ILE A 59 11.34 -6.48 4.58
C ILE A 59 10.92 -7.75 5.29
N PRO A 60 11.85 -8.45 5.97
CA PRO A 60 11.54 -9.75 6.52
C PRO A 60 10.39 -9.69 7.52
N ASP A 61 10.36 -8.67 8.38
CA ASP A 61 9.37 -8.56 9.47
C ASP A 61 7.94 -8.32 8.96
N ASP A 62 7.75 -7.31 8.12
CA ASP A 62 6.44 -6.98 7.52
C ASP A 62 5.91 -8.13 6.64
N LEU A 63 6.80 -8.85 5.95
CA LEU A 63 6.44 -10.01 5.13
C LEU A 63 6.04 -11.20 6.00
N ASN A 64 6.84 -11.54 7.01
CA ASN A 64 6.55 -12.62 7.93
C ASN A 64 5.24 -12.38 8.69
N GLU A 65 5.00 -11.14 9.10
CA GLU A 65 3.75 -10.75 9.75
C GLU A 65 2.56 -10.87 8.81
N ALA A 66 2.66 -10.38 7.56
CA ALA A 66 1.60 -10.52 6.56
C ALA A 66 1.24 -12.00 6.32
N ILE A 67 2.24 -12.85 6.16
CA ILE A 67 2.07 -14.29 5.96
C ILE A 67 1.45 -14.94 7.21
N SER A 68 2.01 -14.67 8.40
CA SER A 68 1.52 -15.22 9.67
C SER A 68 0.07 -14.82 9.95
N ALA A 69 -0.27 -13.55 9.75
CA ALA A 69 -1.61 -13.02 9.95
C ALA A 69 -2.62 -13.66 8.99
N GLN A 70 -2.24 -13.86 7.73
CA GLN A 70 -3.05 -14.54 6.73
C GLN A 70 -3.35 -16.00 7.12
N PHE A 71 -2.34 -16.74 7.56
CA PHE A 71 -2.51 -18.12 8.06
C PHE A 71 -3.38 -18.18 9.32
N LYS A 72 -3.23 -17.21 10.22
CA LYS A 72 -4.01 -17.09 11.47
C LYS A 72 -5.38 -16.44 11.29
N LYS A 73 -5.77 -16.05 10.06
CA LYS A 73 -7.02 -15.33 9.75
C LYS A 73 -7.26 -14.09 10.62
N ARG A 74 -6.19 -13.38 10.95
CA ARG A 74 -6.24 -12.13 11.73
C ARG A 74 -5.76 -10.96 10.88
N LEU A 75 -6.02 -9.74 11.35
CA LEU A 75 -5.42 -8.56 10.73
C LEU A 75 -3.91 -8.52 11.03
N PRO A 76 -3.08 -8.18 10.02
CA PRO A 76 -1.64 -7.99 10.22
C PRO A 76 -1.37 -6.68 10.98
N HIS A 77 -0.35 -6.69 11.84
CA HIS A 77 0.13 -5.53 12.56
C HIS A 77 1.53 -5.15 12.07
N TYR A 78 1.58 -4.20 11.14
CA TYR A 78 2.83 -3.71 10.56
C TYR A 78 3.52 -2.70 11.49
N ALA A 79 4.84 -2.62 11.40
CA ALA A 79 5.60 -1.60 12.10
C ALA A 79 5.17 -0.20 11.63
N LYS A 80 5.15 0.76 12.57
CA LYS A 80 4.92 2.17 12.22
C LYS A 80 6.15 2.72 11.50
N LEU A 81 5.89 3.51 10.46
CA LEU A 81 6.88 4.34 9.79
C LEU A 81 7.18 5.60 10.58
#